data_AF-A0A1S8TDR7-F1
#
_entry.id   AF-A0A1S8TDR7-F1
#
_cell.length_a   1.000
_cell.length_b   1.000
_cell.length_c   1.000
_cell.angle_alpha   90.00
_cell.angle_beta   90.00
_cell.angle_gamma   90.00
#
_symmetry.space_group_name_H-M   'P 1'
#
loop_
_entity.id
_entity.type
_entity.pdbx_description
1 polymer ?
#
loop_
_entity_poly.entity_id
_entity_poly.type
_entity_poly.pdbx_seq_one_letter_code
_entity_poly.pdbx_strand_id
1 'polypeptide(L)'
;MVKRLKKNNKIQKFSQKVVLATLASSIVMAPTFDASASTSTNSKSSATVAVEKSTSAAKATTTTAGEFNGATLNSQVSILDSEGWLESANVEWNAVQNATGYNVYYKLASAPDSQYKQLDNQLIRKYASYYRADALGLAEGNYVIKIVPIVNNQEVASSQAVTKSLSVKSNTREGFAFSKQSPMGTGSGGYNDNGTVAANANILYITASTVNTIKLDVVTNAKGTKTICTGLTDILSKRQKGYDKTPLIIRMVGQIKSSDITGLNSTGYLELKGSYNTTFEGVGEDATVYGWGILVRNSHNVEIKNIGVMLFPDDGISLDTDNENIWVHNNDIFYGSAGSDADQVKGDGSTDVKLSTYVTIAYNHYYDSGKSSLCGMKDTENFFVTYHHNWFDHSDSRHPRIRVGTVHVYNNYFDGNAKYGVGVTKGSSAFVEANDFRNCKDPMLSSLQGTDIKYGTAGAGFSGEAGGMIKAYNNKIEGAASLIYASDNATQFDAYLAKTRNEVVPNTYKTVSGGTTYNNFDTSSTMYNYKPDAPEAVRNNVTTYAGRGNGGDFIWKFTNADDTSSTMDANLMAKIKGYQSSLVSVGGNSIVK
;
A
#
# COMPACT_ATOMS: atom_id res chain seq x y z
N MET A 1 15.79 -9.01 -63.42
CA MET A 1 16.76 -7.89 -63.36
C MET A 1 17.71 -8.14 -62.20
N VAL A 2 18.98 -7.81 -62.42
CA VAL A 2 20.19 -8.38 -61.81
C VAL A 2 20.51 -7.76 -60.43
N LYS A 3 20.92 -8.56 -59.43
CA LYS A 3 22.29 -8.53 -58.80
C LYS A 3 22.39 -9.30 -57.48
N ARG A 4 23.28 -10.30 -57.52
CA ARG A 4 23.97 -10.97 -56.40
C ARG A 4 24.74 -9.96 -55.54
N LEU A 5 24.71 -10.14 -54.22
CA LEU A 5 25.69 -9.56 -53.30
C LEU A 5 26.64 -10.65 -52.78
N LYS A 6 27.93 -10.45 -53.04
CA LYS A 6 29.07 -11.26 -52.61
C LYS A 6 29.54 -10.83 -51.22
N LYS A 7 29.99 -11.80 -50.43
CA LYS A 7 30.96 -11.64 -49.33
C LYS A 7 32.19 -10.84 -49.79
N ASN A 8 32.76 -10.01 -48.92
CA ASN A 8 34.21 -9.95 -48.74
C ASN A 8 34.61 -9.26 -47.42
N ASN A 9 35.41 -10.00 -46.65
CA ASN A 9 36.23 -9.54 -45.54
C ASN A 9 37.24 -8.48 -46.02
N LYS A 10 37.41 -7.40 -45.25
CA LYS A 10 38.70 -6.69 -45.17
C LYS A 10 38.99 -6.26 -43.74
N ILE A 11 40.06 -6.87 -43.24
CA ILE A 11 40.84 -6.52 -42.06
C ILE A 11 41.54 -5.18 -42.34
N GLN A 12 41.40 -4.20 -41.46
CA GLN A 12 42.36 -3.10 -41.35
C GLN A 12 42.91 -3.05 -39.91
N LYS A 13 44.22 -3.25 -39.81
CA LYS A 13 45.03 -2.99 -38.62
C LYS A 13 45.17 -1.48 -38.44
N PHE A 14 44.98 -0.97 -37.23
CA PHE A 14 45.64 0.24 -36.77
C PHE A 14 46.08 0.10 -35.30
N SER A 15 47.41 0.12 -35.15
CA SER A 15 48.24 0.74 -34.11
C SER A 15 47.84 0.66 -32.63
N GLN A 16 48.59 -0.18 -31.90
CA GLN A 16 48.85 -0.07 -30.47
C GLN A 16 49.63 1.21 -30.14
N LYS A 17 49.28 1.91 -29.06
CA LYS A 17 50.21 2.28 -27.96
C LYS A 17 49.54 3.08 -26.81
N VAL A 18 49.46 2.40 -25.64
CA VAL A 18 49.67 2.81 -24.22
C VAL A 18 48.68 3.86 -23.64
N VAL A 19 48.07 3.76 -22.43
CA VAL A 19 48.63 3.48 -21.09
C VAL A 19 47.51 3.08 -20.08
N LEU A 20 47.71 1.93 -19.43
CA LEU A 20 47.58 1.60 -18.00
C LEU A 20 46.26 1.91 -17.22
N ALA A 21 45.55 0.84 -16.85
CA ALA A 21 44.88 0.74 -15.55
C ALA A 21 44.98 -0.70 -15.05
N THR A 22 45.50 -0.83 -13.84
CA THR A 22 45.92 -2.05 -13.16
C THR A 22 44.72 -2.90 -12.74
N LEU A 23 44.77 -4.20 -13.04
CA LEU A 23 43.86 -5.24 -12.53
C LEU A 23 44.24 -5.61 -11.10
N ALA A 24 43.25 -5.69 -10.20
CA ALA A 24 43.34 -6.44 -8.96
C ALA A 24 42.09 -7.32 -8.79
N SER A 25 42.35 -8.59 -8.48
CA SER A 25 41.50 -9.78 -8.48
C SER A 25 40.31 -9.72 -7.52
N SER A 26 39.08 -10.11 -7.92
CA SER A 26 38.48 -11.46 -7.78
C SER A 26 38.87 -12.28 -6.54
N ILE A 27 37.98 -12.31 -5.53
CA ILE A 27 37.72 -13.47 -4.66
C ILE A 27 36.20 -13.50 -4.37
N VAL A 28 35.53 -14.53 -4.92
CA VAL A 28 34.19 -14.97 -4.51
C VAL A 28 34.40 -16.25 -3.71
N MET A 29 34.09 -16.25 -2.41
CA MET A 29 33.98 -17.47 -1.62
C MET A 29 32.50 -17.86 -1.55
N ALA A 30 32.16 -18.95 -2.23
CA ALA A 30 30.94 -19.72 -1.97
C ALA A 30 31.25 -20.77 -0.89
N PRO A 31 30.37 -21.00 0.10
CA PRO A 31 30.39 -22.23 0.86
C PRO A 31 29.49 -23.26 0.18
N THR A 32 30.12 -24.33 -0.29
CA THR A 32 29.50 -25.64 -0.50
C THR A 32 29.15 -26.24 0.85
N PHE A 33 27.90 -26.68 1.05
CA PHE A 33 27.56 -27.62 2.11
C PHE A 33 26.92 -28.86 1.50
N ASP A 34 27.66 -29.96 1.61
CA ASP A 34 27.19 -31.32 1.36
C ASP A 34 26.26 -31.77 2.49
N ALA A 35 25.18 -32.43 2.11
CA ALA A 35 24.28 -33.12 3.00
C ALA A 35 24.90 -34.46 3.43
N SER A 36 25.00 -34.71 4.74
CA SER A 36 25.01 -36.07 5.27
C SER A 36 24.19 -36.12 6.54
N ALA A 37 23.15 -36.95 6.53
CA ALA A 37 22.33 -37.27 7.68
C ALA A 37 23.09 -38.27 8.57
N SER A 38 23.17 -37.98 9.87
CA SER A 38 23.28 -39.04 10.88
C SER A 38 22.50 -38.66 12.13
N THR A 39 21.72 -39.62 12.59
CA THR A 39 20.86 -39.59 13.77
C THR A 39 21.66 -39.58 15.06
N SER A 40 21.35 -38.69 16.00
CA SER A 40 21.41 -39.02 17.44
C SER A 40 20.58 -38.04 18.28
N THR A 41 20.19 -38.54 19.44
CA THR A 41 19.05 -38.18 20.30
C THR A 41 19.32 -37.08 21.33
N ASN A 42 18.25 -36.33 21.66
CA ASN A 42 17.91 -35.68 22.93
C ASN A 42 18.96 -34.87 23.71
N SER A 43 18.71 -33.55 23.82
CA SER A 43 18.50 -32.88 25.12
C SER A 43 17.92 -31.47 24.96
N LYS A 44 16.92 -31.17 25.78
CA LYS A 44 16.26 -29.86 25.95
C LYS A 44 17.26 -28.74 26.28
N SER A 45 17.21 -27.63 25.56
CA SER A 45 17.29 -26.29 26.15
C SER A 45 16.67 -25.25 25.21
N SER A 46 15.53 -24.72 25.61
CA SER A 46 14.87 -23.55 25.05
C SER A 46 15.76 -22.31 25.24
N ALA A 47 16.32 -21.80 24.14
CA ALA A 47 16.98 -20.50 24.10
C ALA A 47 16.09 -19.54 23.30
N THR A 48 15.30 -18.76 24.02
CA THR A 48 14.66 -17.54 23.55
C THR A 48 15.72 -16.57 23.06
N VAL A 49 15.80 -16.35 21.75
CA VAL A 49 16.57 -15.25 21.16
C VAL A 49 15.70 -14.00 21.25
N ALA A 50 15.98 -13.17 22.25
CA ALA A 50 15.47 -11.80 22.31
C ALA A 50 16.17 -11.00 21.21
N VAL A 51 15.40 -10.54 20.22
CA VAL A 51 15.85 -9.53 19.27
C VAL A 51 15.73 -8.18 19.97
N GLU A 52 16.86 -7.52 20.19
CA GLU A 52 16.90 -6.12 20.62
C GLU A 52 16.27 -5.25 19.53
N LYS A 53 15.01 -4.93 19.77
CA LYS A 53 14.25 -3.93 19.03
C LYS A 53 14.77 -2.57 19.47
N SER A 54 15.30 -1.76 18.55
CA SER A 54 15.26 -0.30 18.72
C SER A 54 13.80 0.12 18.58
N THR A 55 13.01 -0.16 19.61
CA THR A 55 11.68 0.43 19.77
C THR A 55 11.88 1.92 19.82
N SER A 56 11.30 2.63 18.85
CA SER A 56 10.77 3.97 19.11
C SER A 56 10.06 3.90 20.46
N ALA A 57 10.50 4.77 21.37
CA ALA A 57 10.00 4.79 22.73
C ALA A 57 8.47 4.75 22.71
N ALA A 58 7.88 3.90 23.57
CA ALA A 58 6.45 3.85 23.78
C ALA A 58 5.90 5.28 23.89
N LYS A 59 5.12 5.70 22.89
CA LYS A 59 4.40 6.99 22.89
C LYS A 59 3.51 6.96 24.12
N ALA A 60 3.88 7.75 25.14
CA ALA A 60 3.24 7.76 26.43
C ALA A 60 1.73 7.95 26.27
N THR A 61 0.97 6.93 26.64
CA THR A 61 -0.48 7.02 26.73
C THR A 61 -0.82 7.76 28.02
N THR A 62 -1.82 8.65 27.93
CA THR A 62 -2.46 9.41 29.02
C THR A 62 -1.62 10.46 29.76
N THR A 63 -1.70 11.70 29.28
CA THR A 63 -1.92 12.87 30.16
C THR A 63 -2.98 13.77 29.52
N THR A 64 -3.96 14.12 30.34
CA THR A 64 -4.95 15.20 30.19
C THR A 64 -4.46 16.37 29.35
N ALA A 65 -5.39 16.97 28.58
CA ALA A 65 -5.23 18.21 27.83
C ALA A 65 -4.49 19.28 28.64
N GLY A 66 -3.17 19.30 28.50
CA GLY A 66 -2.31 20.38 28.94
C GLY A 66 -2.18 21.31 27.75
N GLU A 67 -2.76 22.50 27.87
CA GLU A 67 -2.17 23.67 27.20
C GLU A 67 -0.66 23.71 27.52
N PHE A 68 0.13 24.44 26.74
CA PHE A 68 1.56 24.72 27.03
C PHE A 68 1.77 25.53 28.35
N ASN A 69 0.92 25.35 29.37
CA ASN A 69 0.96 26.02 30.65
C ASN A 69 1.88 25.27 31.60
N GLY A 70 3.13 25.70 31.66
CA GLY A 70 4.04 25.40 32.77
C GLY A 70 5.43 24.90 32.39
N ALA A 71 5.68 24.57 31.13
CA ALA A 71 7.02 24.26 30.64
C ALA A 71 7.75 25.54 30.22
N THR A 72 8.98 25.73 30.69
CA THR A 72 9.88 26.77 30.16
C THR A 72 10.01 26.57 28.65
N LEU A 73 9.39 27.46 27.86
CA LEU A 73 9.44 27.38 26.40
C LEU A 73 10.90 27.52 25.92
N ASN A 74 11.27 26.78 24.89
CA ASN A 74 12.64 26.78 24.38
C ASN A 74 12.97 28.12 23.71
N SER A 75 14.20 28.60 23.87
CA SER A 75 14.72 29.78 23.16
C SER A 75 15.11 29.52 21.70
N GLN A 76 15.27 28.24 21.34
CA GLN A 76 15.65 27.77 20.00
C GLN A 76 14.85 26.53 19.62
N VAL A 77 14.75 26.23 18.32
CA VAL A 77 14.10 24.99 17.87
C VAL A 77 14.87 23.79 18.41
N SER A 78 14.16 22.90 19.09
CA SER A 78 14.67 21.62 19.58
C SER A 78 13.93 20.50 18.84
N ILE A 79 14.67 19.81 17.96
CA ILE A 79 14.16 18.65 17.23
C ILE A 79 13.96 17.50 18.20
N LEU A 80 12.75 16.94 18.19
CA LEU A 80 12.32 15.79 18.99
C LEU A 80 12.56 14.49 18.25
N ASP A 81 12.16 14.46 16.98
CA ASP A 81 12.32 13.32 16.09
C ASP A 81 12.44 13.76 14.64
N SER A 82 13.05 12.92 13.80
CA SER A 82 13.13 13.15 12.35
C SER A 82 13.48 11.85 11.63
N GLU A 83 12.71 11.52 10.60
CA GLU A 83 12.87 10.28 9.86
C GLU A 83 12.65 10.49 8.35
N GLY A 84 13.38 9.73 7.55
CA GLY A 84 13.09 9.56 6.12
C GLY A 84 12.33 8.26 5.90
N TRP A 85 11.35 8.30 5.02
CA TRP A 85 10.42 7.19 4.77
C TRP A 85 10.30 6.92 3.26
N LEU A 86 9.24 6.23 2.85
CA LEU A 86 8.86 6.05 1.45
C LEU A 86 8.39 7.39 0.87
N GLU A 87 9.20 7.96 -0.03
CA GLU A 87 8.95 9.19 -0.81
C GLU A 87 8.57 10.42 0.04
N SER A 88 8.95 10.38 1.30
CA SER A 88 8.64 11.41 2.29
C SER A 88 9.70 11.48 3.38
N ALA A 89 9.76 12.61 4.06
CA ALA A 89 10.58 12.79 5.25
C ALA A 89 9.86 13.69 6.24
N ASN A 90 9.95 13.40 7.54
CA ASN A 90 9.28 14.16 8.58
C ASN A 90 10.25 14.70 9.63
N VAL A 91 9.78 15.69 10.38
CA VAL A 91 10.47 16.22 11.56
C VAL A 91 9.44 16.68 12.59
N GLU A 92 9.72 16.41 13.85
CA GLU A 92 8.96 16.86 15.01
C GLU A 92 9.83 17.77 15.90
N TRP A 93 9.27 18.85 16.46
CA TRP A 93 10.00 19.79 17.30
C TRP A 93 9.13 20.44 18.38
N ASN A 94 9.79 20.93 19.43
CA ASN A 94 9.15 21.69 20.49
C ASN A 94 8.78 23.11 20.07
N ALA A 95 7.71 23.65 20.66
CA ALA A 95 7.38 25.07 20.53
C ALA A 95 8.54 25.96 21.02
N VAL A 96 8.73 27.10 20.35
CA VAL A 96 9.74 28.12 20.66
C VAL A 96 9.04 29.33 21.29
N GLN A 97 9.66 29.91 22.32
CA GLN A 97 9.10 31.07 23.01
C GLN A 97 8.85 32.23 22.05
N ASN A 98 7.67 32.85 22.13
CA ASN A 98 7.22 33.95 21.29
C ASN A 98 7.08 33.63 19.78
N ALA A 99 7.31 32.39 19.35
CA ALA A 99 7.11 32.00 17.96
C ALA A 99 5.61 32.01 17.64
N THR A 100 5.24 32.76 16.61
CA THR A 100 3.88 32.78 16.05
C THR A 100 3.71 31.77 14.91
N GLY A 101 4.82 31.19 14.44
CA GLY A 101 4.84 30.25 13.32
C GLY A 101 6.23 29.70 13.04
N TYR A 102 6.33 28.94 11.95
CA TYR A 102 7.56 28.33 11.46
C TYR A 102 7.58 28.34 9.93
N ASN A 103 8.73 28.64 9.37
CA ASN A 103 9.06 28.23 8.02
C ASN A 103 9.86 26.92 8.08
N VAL A 104 9.49 25.97 7.24
CA VAL A 104 10.19 24.69 7.12
C VAL A 104 10.69 24.54 5.70
N TYR A 105 11.94 24.15 5.56
CA TYR A 105 12.62 24.00 4.29
C TYR A 105 13.23 22.62 4.17
N TYR A 106 13.34 22.09 2.95
CA TYR A 106 14.03 20.83 2.69
C TYR A 106 14.95 20.94 1.48
N LYS A 107 16.00 20.13 1.45
CA LYS A 107 16.88 19.93 0.29
C LYS A 107 17.54 18.56 0.36
N LEU A 108 18.11 18.11 -0.75
CA LEU A 108 19.08 17.01 -0.71
C LEU A 108 20.23 17.40 0.23
N ALA A 109 20.67 16.46 1.07
CA ALA A 109 21.73 16.70 2.05
C ALA A 109 23.01 17.23 1.39
N SER A 110 23.32 16.75 0.18
CA SER A 110 24.47 17.16 -0.64
C SER A 110 24.28 18.49 -1.39
N ALA A 111 23.07 19.02 -1.49
CA ALA A 111 22.80 20.25 -2.23
C ALA A 111 23.24 21.49 -1.44
N PRO A 112 23.60 22.61 -2.10
CA PRO A 112 23.88 23.87 -1.41
C PRO A 112 22.61 24.48 -0.78
N ASP A 113 22.79 25.33 0.22
CA ASP A 113 21.68 26.00 0.92
C ASP A 113 20.80 26.87 0.03
N SER A 114 21.30 27.33 -1.12
CA SER A 114 20.50 28.04 -2.12
C SER A 114 19.40 27.19 -2.76
N GLN A 115 19.42 25.87 -2.58
CA GLN A 115 18.42 24.93 -3.10
C GLN A 115 17.40 24.49 -2.04
N TYR A 116 17.38 25.11 -0.86
CA TYR A 116 16.29 24.90 0.08
C TYR A 116 14.95 25.26 -0.57
N LYS A 117 14.02 24.32 -0.56
CA LYS A 117 12.63 24.53 -0.96
C LYS A 117 11.78 24.68 0.29
N GLN A 118 10.95 25.71 0.32
CA GLN A 118 10.00 25.90 1.41
C GLN A 118 8.87 24.88 1.28
N LEU A 119 8.43 24.30 2.40
CA LEU A 119 7.23 23.49 2.46
C LEU A 119 5.98 24.36 2.40
N ASP A 120 4.93 23.82 1.80
CA ASP A 120 3.59 24.39 1.91
C ASP A 120 3.17 24.44 3.38
N ASN A 121 2.55 25.56 3.78
CA ASN A 121 2.13 25.80 5.16
C ASN A 121 1.26 24.65 5.71
N GLN A 122 0.43 24.03 4.88
CA GLN A 122 -0.47 22.92 5.23
C GLN A 122 0.26 21.63 5.61
N LEU A 123 1.54 21.49 5.26
CA LEU A 123 2.36 20.35 5.66
C LEU A 123 2.96 20.52 7.07
N ILE A 124 2.85 21.71 7.65
CA ILE A 124 3.21 21.99 9.04
C ILE A 124 1.97 21.86 9.91
N ARG A 125 2.08 21.16 11.03
CA ARG A 125 0.97 20.85 11.93
C ARG A 125 1.37 21.02 13.37
N LYS A 126 0.38 21.37 14.19
CA LYS A 126 0.51 21.44 15.64
C LYS A 126 -0.22 20.28 16.29
N TYR A 127 0.45 19.62 17.21
CA TYR A 127 -0.09 18.65 18.15
C TYR A 127 -0.01 19.23 19.57
N ALA A 128 -0.53 18.50 20.57
CA ALA A 128 -0.61 18.98 21.94
C ALA A 128 0.76 19.41 22.51
N SER A 129 1.81 18.63 22.26
CA SER A 129 3.15 18.85 22.82
C SER A 129 4.23 19.22 21.81
N TYR A 130 3.96 19.15 20.52
CA TYR A 130 4.96 19.35 19.46
C TYR A 130 4.37 19.90 18.17
N TYR A 131 5.23 20.39 17.30
CA TYR A 131 4.94 20.64 15.90
C TYR A 131 5.56 19.56 15.03
N ARG A 132 4.95 19.29 13.87
CA ARG A 132 5.43 18.34 12.88
C ARG A 132 5.37 18.93 11.49
N ALA A 133 6.32 18.55 10.63
CA ALA A 133 6.28 18.83 9.21
C ALA A 133 6.65 17.60 8.39
N ASP A 134 6.00 17.40 7.25
CA ASP A 134 6.27 16.28 6.35
C ASP A 134 6.53 16.80 4.93
N ALA A 135 7.73 16.58 4.44
CA ALA A 135 8.09 16.79 3.05
C ALA A 135 7.63 15.58 2.23
N LEU A 136 6.74 15.80 1.24
CA LEU A 136 6.13 14.75 0.43
C LEU A 136 6.54 14.86 -1.04
N GLY A 137 6.49 13.74 -1.76
CA GLY A 137 6.82 13.68 -3.17
C GLY A 137 8.32 13.79 -3.43
N LEU A 138 9.11 13.15 -2.57
CA LEU A 138 10.57 13.12 -2.65
C LEU A 138 11.03 11.93 -3.48
N ALA A 139 12.03 12.15 -4.33
CA ALA A 139 12.78 11.04 -4.91
C ALA A 139 13.59 10.33 -3.83
N GLU A 140 13.97 9.08 -4.08
CA GLU A 140 14.94 8.39 -3.25
C GLU A 140 16.25 9.18 -3.14
N GLY A 141 16.76 9.28 -1.92
CA GLY A 141 17.95 10.07 -1.63
C GLY A 141 18.06 10.44 -0.16
N ASN A 142 19.10 11.21 0.15
CA ASN A 142 19.35 11.70 1.50
C ASN A 142 18.99 13.18 1.57
N TYR A 143 18.16 13.55 2.54
CA TYR A 143 17.60 14.90 2.70
C TYR A 143 17.93 15.48 4.06
N VAL A 144 17.88 16.80 4.16
CA VAL A 144 17.85 17.52 5.44
C VAL A 144 16.65 18.46 5.47
N ILE A 145 16.03 18.60 6.63
CA ILE A 145 14.93 19.54 6.88
C ILE A 145 15.42 20.62 7.84
N LYS A 146 15.15 21.87 7.52
CA LYS A 146 15.49 23.05 8.30
C LYS A 146 14.22 23.73 8.80
N ILE A 147 14.16 24.02 10.09
CA ILE A 147 13.02 24.66 10.76
C ILE A 147 13.48 26.01 11.27
N VAL A 148 12.76 27.07 10.91
CA VAL A 148 13.06 28.45 11.31
C VAL A 148 11.84 29.04 12.00
N PRO A 149 11.92 29.42 13.29
CA PRO A 149 10.79 30.03 13.98
C PRO A 149 10.52 31.44 13.45
N ILE A 150 9.24 31.83 13.46
CA ILE A 150 8.76 33.15 13.06
C ILE A 150 8.35 33.90 14.32
N VAL A 151 8.96 35.06 14.56
CA VAL A 151 8.62 35.98 15.66
C VAL A 151 8.39 37.36 15.06
N ASN A 152 7.29 38.03 15.42
CA ASN A 152 6.91 39.32 14.85
C ASN A 152 6.89 39.32 13.30
N ASN A 153 6.37 38.24 12.71
CA ASN A 153 6.27 38.04 11.26
C ASN A 153 7.62 38.05 10.52
N GLN A 154 8.71 37.67 11.20
CA GLN A 154 10.06 37.55 10.64
C GLN A 154 10.72 36.25 11.09
N GLU A 155 11.53 35.66 10.21
CA GLU A 155 12.35 34.50 10.53
C GLU A 155 13.44 34.85 11.55
N VAL A 156 13.55 34.06 12.62
CA VAL A 156 14.64 34.16 13.59
C VAL A 156 15.67 33.08 13.30
N ALA A 157 16.54 33.33 12.32
CA ALA A 157 17.55 32.37 11.84
C ALA A 157 18.52 31.88 12.94
N SER A 158 18.79 32.70 13.96
CA SER A 158 19.63 32.32 15.10
C SER A 158 19.00 31.23 15.98
N SER A 159 17.69 31.00 15.86
CA SER A 159 16.93 30.00 16.63
C SER A 159 16.51 28.80 15.77
N GLN A 160 17.08 28.66 14.57
CA GLN A 160 16.77 27.55 13.65
C GLN A 160 17.35 26.21 14.12
N ALA A 161 16.83 25.11 13.57
CA ALA A 161 17.46 23.80 13.65
C ALA A 161 17.45 23.11 12.29
N VAL A 162 18.41 22.21 12.05
CA VAL A 162 18.49 21.36 10.87
C VAL A 162 18.58 19.92 11.32
N THR A 163 17.81 19.03 10.70
CA THR A 163 17.86 17.59 11.00
C THR A 163 19.22 17.00 10.64
N LYS A 164 19.51 15.81 11.20
CA LYS A 164 20.47 14.89 10.60
C LYS A 164 20.03 14.51 9.17
N SER A 165 20.92 13.88 8.42
CA SER A 165 20.56 13.31 7.10
C SER A 165 19.45 12.26 7.25
N LEU A 166 18.38 12.42 6.48
CA LEU A 166 17.19 11.57 6.45
C LEU A 166 17.20 10.73 5.17
N SER A 167 17.17 9.41 5.30
CA SER A 167 17.19 8.50 4.14
C SER A 167 15.78 8.26 3.64
N VAL A 168 15.47 8.79 2.46
CA VAL A 168 14.20 8.59 1.76
C VAL A 168 14.37 7.45 0.77
N LYS A 169 13.39 6.54 0.72
CA LYS A 169 13.36 5.40 -0.21
C LYS A 169 12.22 5.57 -1.21
N SER A 170 12.31 4.90 -2.36
CA SER A 170 11.21 4.84 -3.32
C SER A 170 10.09 3.92 -2.84
N ASN A 171 8.84 4.21 -3.21
CA ASN A 171 7.78 3.20 -3.15
C ASN A 171 8.06 2.07 -4.15
N THR A 172 7.68 0.84 -3.81
CA THR A 172 7.83 -0.32 -4.71
C THR A 172 6.76 -0.30 -5.81
N ARG A 173 7.11 0.23 -6.99
CA ARG A 173 6.25 0.26 -8.18
C ARG A 173 6.31 -1.05 -8.97
N GLU A 174 5.80 -2.11 -8.35
CA GLU A 174 5.67 -3.44 -8.95
C GLU A 174 4.19 -3.82 -9.06
N GLY A 175 3.86 -4.77 -9.94
CA GLY A 175 2.49 -5.19 -10.17
C GLY A 175 1.93 -4.83 -11.53
N PHE A 176 0.74 -5.36 -11.82
CA PHE A 176 0.10 -5.14 -13.12
C PHE A 176 -0.24 -3.67 -13.38
N ALA A 177 -0.45 -2.84 -12.35
CA ALA A 177 -0.64 -1.39 -12.53
C ALA A 177 0.58 -0.68 -13.16
N PHE A 178 1.76 -1.29 -13.11
CA PHE A 178 3.02 -0.77 -13.68
C PHE A 178 3.52 -1.62 -14.86
N SER A 179 2.70 -2.54 -15.36
CA SER A 179 3.08 -3.35 -16.50
C SER A 179 3.27 -2.46 -17.72
N LYS A 180 4.33 -2.69 -18.49
CA LYS A 180 4.54 -2.02 -19.80
C LYS A 180 3.44 -2.34 -20.82
N GLN A 181 2.64 -3.38 -20.57
CA GLN A 181 1.50 -3.76 -21.41
C GLN A 181 0.19 -3.15 -20.92
N SER A 182 0.19 -2.50 -19.75
CA SER A 182 -0.99 -1.82 -19.26
C SER A 182 -1.28 -0.55 -20.08
N PRO A 183 -2.54 -0.16 -20.27
CA PRO A 183 -2.92 0.99 -21.10
C PRO A 183 -2.26 2.32 -20.69
N MET A 184 -2.10 2.57 -19.39
CA MET A 184 -1.47 3.80 -18.88
C MET A 184 0.03 3.66 -18.64
N GLY A 185 0.57 2.43 -18.60
CA GLY A 185 1.97 2.13 -18.30
C GLY A 185 2.39 2.35 -16.84
N THR A 186 1.57 3.01 -16.02
CA THR A 186 1.84 3.33 -14.61
C THR A 186 0.53 3.49 -13.82
N GLY A 187 0.59 3.23 -12.52
CA GLY A 187 -0.44 3.54 -11.53
C GLY A 187 -0.04 4.66 -10.56
N SER A 188 0.98 5.46 -10.88
CA SER A 188 1.53 6.53 -10.01
C SER A 188 0.63 7.77 -9.85
N GLY A 189 -0.59 7.77 -10.40
CA GLY A 189 -1.56 8.85 -10.21
C GLY A 189 -1.03 10.21 -10.65
N GLY A 190 -1.01 11.16 -9.71
CA GLY A 190 -0.51 12.53 -9.91
C GLY A 190 1.01 12.70 -9.82
N TYR A 191 1.74 11.61 -9.54
CA TYR A 191 3.19 11.58 -9.37
C TYR A 191 3.93 10.98 -10.57
N ASN A 192 5.22 11.26 -10.66
CA ASN A 192 6.14 10.55 -11.54
C ASN A 192 6.55 9.21 -10.91
N ASP A 193 7.02 8.26 -11.72
CA ASP A 193 7.46 6.92 -11.26
C ASP A 193 8.69 6.92 -10.34
N ASN A 194 9.32 8.07 -10.12
CA ASN A 194 10.39 8.25 -9.14
C ASN A 194 9.90 8.87 -7.82
N GLY A 195 8.58 9.02 -7.63
CA GLY A 195 7.96 9.61 -6.44
C GLY A 195 7.86 11.13 -6.45
N THR A 196 8.44 11.82 -7.43
CA THR A 196 8.36 13.29 -7.49
C THR A 196 7.04 13.78 -8.07
N VAL A 197 6.59 14.95 -7.60
CA VAL A 197 5.38 15.62 -8.14
C VAL A 197 5.54 15.88 -9.64
N ALA A 198 4.50 15.56 -10.43
CA ALA A 198 4.51 15.86 -11.86
C ALA A 198 4.53 17.39 -12.12
N ALA A 199 5.23 17.82 -13.18
CA ALA A 199 5.56 19.25 -13.42
C ALA A 199 4.35 20.20 -13.57
N ASN A 200 3.15 19.67 -13.78
CA ASN A 200 1.89 20.41 -13.93
C ASN A 200 0.79 19.90 -12.98
N ALA A 201 1.15 19.19 -11.91
CA ALA A 201 0.18 18.69 -10.97
C ALA A 201 -0.50 19.82 -10.20
N ASN A 202 -1.83 19.77 -10.10
CA ASN A 202 -2.57 20.52 -9.11
C ASN A 202 -2.48 19.80 -7.77
N ILE A 203 -2.10 20.51 -6.71
CA ILE A 203 -2.08 19.97 -5.35
C ILE A 203 -3.18 20.65 -4.53
N LEU A 204 -4.07 19.84 -3.95
CA LEU A 204 -5.14 20.30 -3.08
C LEU A 204 -4.87 19.80 -1.66
N TYR A 205 -5.02 20.68 -0.67
CA TYR A 205 -4.96 20.31 0.75
C TYR A 205 -6.37 20.32 1.35
N ILE A 206 -6.83 19.17 1.82
CA ILE A 206 -8.14 19.03 2.46
C ILE A 206 -7.99 18.71 3.95
N THR A 207 -8.84 19.36 4.74
CA THR A 207 -9.05 19.11 6.18
C THR A 207 -10.56 19.05 6.42
N ALA A 208 -10.97 18.70 7.64
CA ALA A 208 -12.39 18.78 8.03
C ALA A 208 -13.01 20.18 7.77
N SER A 209 -12.22 21.25 7.89
CA SER A 209 -12.71 22.62 7.68
C SER A 209 -12.62 23.11 6.23
N THR A 210 -11.75 22.52 5.38
CA THR A 210 -11.52 23.01 4.02
C THR A 210 -12.09 22.12 2.93
N VAL A 211 -12.48 20.88 3.24
CA VAL A 211 -12.94 19.89 2.24
C VAL A 211 -14.10 20.40 1.37
N ASN A 212 -14.97 21.26 1.90
CA ASN A 212 -16.10 21.85 1.16
C ASN A 212 -15.79 23.22 0.54
N THR A 213 -14.61 23.81 0.76
CA THR A 213 -14.33 25.22 0.40
C THR A 213 -13.08 25.40 -0.48
N ILE A 214 -12.23 24.38 -0.62
CA ILE A 214 -11.12 24.40 -1.58
C ILE A 214 -11.62 24.70 -2.99
N LYS A 215 -10.77 25.32 -3.81
CA LYS A 215 -11.13 25.70 -5.18
C LYS A 215 -10.13 25.15 -6.19
N LEU A 216 -10.64 24.78 -7.36
CA LEU A 216 -9.82 24.41 -8.50
C LEU A 216 -10.51 24.81 -9.80
N ASP A 217 -9.73 25.32 -10.75
CA ASP A 217 -10.18 25.46 -12.15
C ASP A 217 -10.15 24.10 -12.84
N VAL A 218 -11.33 23.60 -13.21
CA VAL A 218 -11.48 22.30 -13.89
C VAL A 218 -11.83 22.51 -15.35
N VAL A 219 -11.16 21.79 -16.25
CA VAL A 219 -11.55 21.74 -17.67
C VAL A 219 -12.83 20.90 -17.83
N THR A 220 -13.94 21.51 -18.23
CA THR A 220 -15.27 20.87 -18.23
C THR A 220 -15.81 20.51 -19.61
N ASN A 221 -15.09 20.80 -20.70
CA ASN A 221 -15.46 20.38 -22.04
C ASN A 221 -14.25 20.19 -22.97
N ALA A 222 -14.49 19.58 -24.13
CA ALA A 222 -13.47 19.31 -25.15
C ALA A 222 -12.82 20.56 -25.77
N LYS A 223 -13.41 21.76 -25.58
CA LYS A 223 -12.84 23.03 -26.05
C LYS A 223 -11.87 23.66 -25.03
N GLY A 224 -11.66 23.03 -23.88
CA GLY A 224 -10.77 23.55 -22.84
C GLY A 224 -11.40 24.59 -21.92
N THR A 225 -12.74 24.74 -21.90
CA THR A 225 -13.40 25.69 -20.98
C THR A 225 -13.10 25.30 -19.54
N LYS A 226 -12.65 26.28 -18.74
CA LYS A 226 -12.41 26.13 -17.31
C LYS A 226 -13.61 26.59 -16.49
N THR A 227 -13.91 25.87 -15.42
CA THR A 227 -14.94 26.22 -14.42
C THR A 227 -14.29 26.21 -13.04
N ILE A 228 -14.42 27.30 -12.30
CA ILE A 228 -14.00 27.35 -10.89
C ILE A 228 -14.98 26.50 -10.09
N CYS A 229 -14.49 25.39 -9.55
CA CYS A 229 -15.25 24.47 -8.70
C CYS A 229 -14.95 24.76 -7.23
N THR A 230 -15.88 24.50 -6.32
CA THR A 230 -15.71 24.73 -4.88
C THR A 230 -16.10 23.49 -4.08
N GLY A 231 -15.18 22.97 -3.27
CA GLY A 231 -15.31 21.73 -2.53
C GLY A 231 -14.82 20.52 -3.32
N LEU A 232 -14.32 19.51 -2.60
CA LEU A 232 -13.70 18.32 -3.18
C LEU A 232 -14.66 17.54 -4.09
N THR A 233 -15.89 17.33 -3.64
CA THR A 233 -16.90 16.55 -4.37
C THR A 233 -17.34 17.24 -5.64
N ASP A 234 -17.51 18.58 -5.62
CA ASP A 234 -17.80 19.37 -6.83
C ASP A 234 -16.64 19.26 -7.83
N ILE A 235 -15.39 19.48 -7.39
CA ILE A 235 -14.19 19.36 -8.23
C ILE A 235 -14.14 18.00 -8.94
N LEU A 236 -14.28 16.89 -8.19
CA LEU A 236 -14.25 15.55 -8.76
C LEU A 236 -15.43 15.30 -9.72
N SER A 237 -16.64 15.77 -9.36
CA SER A 237 -17.82 15.63 -10.22
C SER A 237 -17.67 16.35 -11.56
N LYS A 238 -16.95 17.49 -11.61
CA LYS A 238 -16.67 18.22 -12.86
C LYS A 238 -15.58 17.59 -13.69
N ARG A 239 -14.68 16.82 -13.06
CA ARG A 239 -13.63 16.04 -13.76
C ARG A 239 -14.18 14.75 -14.38
N GLN A 240 -15.31 14.22 -13.91
CA GLN A 240 -15.82 12.88 -14.25
C GLN A 240 -16.08 12.57 -15.74
N LYS A 241 -16.05 13.58 -16.62
CA LYS A 241 -16.18 13.39 -18.06
C LYS A 241 -14.82 13.17 -18.76
N GLY A 242 -13.71 13.18 -18.01
CA GLY A 242 -12.37 12.93 -18.54
C GLY A 242 -11.82 14.05 -19.44
N TYR A 243 -12.40 15.25 -19.40
CA TYR A 243 -11.89 16.41 -20.15
C TYR A 243 -10.65 17.02 -19.50
N ASP A 244 -10.62 17.05 -18.17
CA ASP A 244 -9.46 17.48 -17.41
C ASP A 244 -8.60 16.28 -17.01
N LYS A 245 -7.46 16.15 -17.68
CA LYS A 245 -6.47 15.09 -17.43
C LYS A 245 -5.22 15.61 -16.72
N THR A 246 -5.24 16.87 -16.29
CA THR A 246 -4.13 17.48 -15.53
C THR A 246 -3.89 16.64 -14.28
N PRO A 247 -2.64 16.23 -13.97
CA PRO A 247 -2.35 15.48 -12.76
C PRO A 247 -2.92 16.19 -11.53
N LEU A 248 -3.55 15.44 -10.63
CA LEU A 248 -4.21 15.96 -9.43
C LEU A 248 -3.74 15.16 -8.22
N ILE A 249 -3.21 15.85 -7.22
CA ILE A 249 -2.82 15.27 -5.94
C ILE A 249 -3.71 15.89 -4.86
N ILE A 250 -4.46 15.05 -4.16
CA ILE A 250 -5.33 15.44 -3.05
C ILE A 250 -4.63 14.97 -1.77
N ARG A 251 -4.13 15.92 -0.98
CA ARG A 251 -3.47 15.71 0.31
C ARG A 251 -4.44 15.92 1.45
N MET A 252 -4.82 14.83 2.10
CA MET A 252 -5.70 14.82 3.25
C MET A 252 -4.92 14.97 4.55
N VAL A 253 -5.30 15.94 5.38
CA VAL A 253 -4.64 16.21 6.67
C VAL A 253 -5.61 15.98 7.82
N GLY A 254 -5.23 15.10 8.75
CA GLY A 254 -6.02 14.74 9.93
C GLY A 254 -7.25 13.89 9.61
N GLN A 255 -8.18 13.83 10.57
CA GLN A 255 -9.43 13.10 10.44
C GLN A 255 -10.49 13.94 9.70
N ILE A 256 -11.13 13.37 8.68
CA ILE A 256 -12.34 13.93 8.05
C ILE A 256 -13.47 12.94 8.27
N LYS A 257 -14.50 13.36 9.01
CA LYS A 257 -15.69 12.56 9.27
C LYS A 257 -16.69 12.72 8.12
N SER A 258 -17.59 11.75 7.98
CA SER A 258 -18.69 11.86 7.00
C SER A 258 -19.58 13.07 7.24
N SER A 259 -19.66 13.58 8.48
CA SER A 259 -20.34 14.84 8.81
C SER A 259 -19.62 16.09 8.31
N ASP A 260 -18.32 16.01 8.01
CA ASP A 260 -17.50 17.15 7.62
C ASP A 260 -17.50 17.37 6.10
N ILE A 261 -17.79 16.33 5.31
CA ILE A 261 -17.77 16.37 3.85
C ILE A 261 -19.17 16.30 3.25
N THR A 262 -19.48 17.23 2.34
CA THR A 262 -20.75 17.27 1.61
C THR A 262 -20.61 16.69 0.21
N GLY A 263 -21.69 16.11 -0.34
CA GLY A 263 -21.71 15.60 -1.71
C GLY A 263 -21.14 14.18 -1.88
N LEU A 264 -20.97 13.42 -0.79
CA LEU A 264 -20.81 11.97 -0.88
C LEU A 264 -22.04 11.37 -1.59
N ASN A 265 -21.86 10.23 -2.27
CA ASN A 265 -23.00 9.55 -2.90
C ASN A 265 -23.97 8.97 -1.85
N SER A 266 -25.09 8.41 -2.30
CA SER A 266 -26.15 7.90 -1.41
C SER A 266 -25.73 6.79 -0.45
N THR A 267 -24.62 6.09 -0.74
CA THR A 267 -24.06 5.05 0.14
C THR A 267 -23.00 5.60 1.07
N GLY A 268 -22.54 6.85 0.88
CA GLY A 268 -21.51 7.48 1.69
C GLY A 268 -20.10 7.39 1.09
N TYR A 269 -19.97 7.27 -0.24
CA TYR A 269 -18.66 7.26 -0.91
C TYR A 269 -18.28 8.61 -1.49
N LEU A 270 -16.98 8.91 -1.44
CA LEU A 270 -16.34 9.85 -2.34
C LEU A 270 -16.09 9.17 -3.68
N GLU A 271 -16.60 9.74 -4.77
CA GLU A 271 -16.44 9.17 -6.11
C GLU A 271 -15.19 9.73 -6.83
N LEU A 272 -14.18 8.88 -7.03
CA LEU A 272 -13.11 9.09 -8.02
C LEU A 272 -13.59 8.53 -9.36
N LYS A 273 -14.53 9.27 -9.97
CA LYS A 273 -15.18 8.87 -11.21
C LYS A 273 -14.58 9.59 -12.41
N GLY A 274 -14.34 8.90 -13.51
CA GLY A 274 -13.82 9.51 -14.75
C GLY A 274 -12.47 10.21 -14.57
N SER A 275 -11.71 9.80 -13.54
CA SER A 275 -10.50 10.49 -13.10
C SER A 275 -9.29 10.00 -13.88
N TYR A 276 -8.41 10.94 -14.23
CA TYR A 276 -7.12 10.66 -14.86
C TYR A 276 -6.00 11.22 -13.99
N ASN A 277 -4.91 10.48 -13.84
CA ASN A 277 -3.67 10.92 -13.18
C ASN A 277 -3.95 11.52 -11.79
N THR A 278 -4.71 10.80 -10.96
CA THR A 278 -5.21 11.33 -9.68
C THR A 278 -4.65 10.53 -8.52
N THR A 279 -4.04 11.23 -7.54
CA THR A 279 -3.63 10.65 -6.27
C THR A 279 -4.51 11.17 -5.15
N PHE A 280 -5.05 10.26 -4.33
CA PHE A 280 -5.61 10.58 -3.02
C PHE A 280 -4.64 10.08 -1.95
N GLU A 281 -3.97 10.98 -1.25
CA GLU A 281 -2.98 10.64 -0.24
C GLU A 281 -3.26 11.29 1.11
N GLY A 282 -3.02 10.55 2.19
CA GLY A 282 -2.96 11.12 3.53
C GLY A 282 -1.59 11.71 3.84
N VAL A 283 -1.56 12.76 4.66
CA VAL A 283 -0.32 13.39 5.14
C VAL A 283 -0.05 12.95 6.58
N GLY A 284 1.17 12.48 6.88
CA GLY A 284 1.56 12.09 8.24
C GLY A 284 0.96 10.75 8.66
N GLU A 285 0.77 10.58 9.97
CA GLU A 285 0.40 9.31 10.61
C GLU A 285 -1.09 9.19 10.94
N ASP A 286 -1.86 10.29 10.83
CA ASP A 286 -3.21 10.43 11.41
C ASP A 286 -4.29 10.81 10.38
N ALA A 287 -3.93 10.88 9.09
CA ALA A 287 -4.88 11.13 8.01
C ALA A 287 -5.92 9.99 7.92
N THR A 288 -7.18 10.29 8.23
CA THR A 288 -8.21 9.25 8.43
C THR A 288 -9.56 9.60 7.81
N VAL A 289 -9.98 8.77 6.86
CA VAL A 289 -11.35 8.68 6.31
C VAL A 289 -12.23 8.01 7.36
N TYR A 290 -13.22 8.72 7.89
CA TYR A 290 -14.01 8.25 9.04
C TYR A 290 -15.51 8.30 8.78
N GLY A 291 -16.15 7.13 8.66
CA GLY A 291 -17.59 7.01 8.41
C GLY A 291 -18.01 7.17 6.95
N TRP A 292 -17.06 7.19 6.02
CA TRP A 292 -17.26 7.25 4.57
C TRP A 292 -16.21 6.37 3.87
N GLY A 293 -16.39 6.09 2.58
CA GLY A 293 -15.48 5.24 1.80
C GLY A 293 -15.06 5.89 0.47
N ILE A 294 -14.23 5.20 -0.31
CA ILE A 294 -13.81 5.65 -1.64
C ILE A 294 -14.35 4.70 -2.72
N LEU A 295 -14.96 5.26 -3.76
CA LEU A 295 -15.48 4.53 -4.90
C LEU A 295 -14.83 5.03 -6.19
N VAL A 296 -14.15 4.15 -6.91
CA VAL A 296 -13.43 4.47 -8.14
C VAL A 296 -14.18 3.91 -9.32
N ARG A 297 -14.53 4.74 -10.31
CA ARG A 297 -15.27 4.32 -11.51
C ARG A 297 -14.74 4.97 -12.78
N ASN A 298 -14.64 4.23 -13.89
CA ASN A 298 -14.21 4.76 -15.19
C ASN A 298 -12.90 5.57 -15.10
N SER A 299 -11.97 5.14 -14.25
CA SER A 299 -10.78 5.93 -13.90
C SER A 299 -9.49 5.25 -14.37
N HIS A 300 -8.51 6.08 -14.71
CA HIS A 300 -7.30 5.66 -15.41
C HIS A 300 -6.06 6.30 -14.75
N ASN A 301 -5.10 5.49 -14.30
CA ASN A 301 -3.94 5.95 -13.54
C ASN A 301 -4.35 6.69 -12.25
N VAL A 302 -4.75 5.91 -11.23
CA VAL A 302 -5.17 6.42 -9.91
C VAL A 302 -4.36 5.76 -8.80
N GLU A 303 -3.92 6.57 -7.84
CA GLU A 303 -3.17 6.15 -6.66
C GLU A 303 -3.98 6.52 -5.39
N ILE A 304 -4.12 5.58 -4.45
CA ILE A 304 -4.77 5.81 -3.16
C ILE A 304 -3.81 5.32 -2.06
N LYS A 305 -3.30 6.24 -1.23
CA LYS A 305 -2.26 5.89 -0.25
C LYS A 305 -2.28 6.62 1.07
N ASN A 306 -1.61 6.03 2.06
CA ASN A 306 -1.30 6.63 3.35
C ASN A 306 -2.53 7.15 4.11
N ILE A 307 -3.66 6.45 4.02
CA ILE A 307 -4.88 6.80 4.77
C ILE A 307 -5.32 5.67 5.71
N GLY A 308 -5.90 6.07 6.83
CA GLY A 308 -6.71 5.19 7.68
C GLY A 308 -8.15 5.22 7.17
N VAL A 309 -8.79 4.07 7.01
CA VAL A 309 -10.19 3.97 6.59
C VAL A 309 -10.98 3.25 7.69
N MET A 310 -11.85 4.00 8.37
CA MET A 310 -12.59 3.54 9.55
C MET A 310 -14.09 3.74 9.37
N LEU A 311 -14.88 2.76 9.83
CA LEU A 311 -16.34 2.81 9.86
C LEU A 311 -16.97 3.13 8.50
N PHE A 312 -16.27 2.77 7.42
CA PHE A 312 -16.75 2.95 6.06
C PHE A 312 -18.12 2.27 5.86
N PRO A 313 -18.96 2.81 4.96
CA PRO A 313 -20.18 2.11 4.55
C PRO A 313 -19.80 0.90 3.69
N ASP A 314 -20.63 -0.14 3.63
CA ASP A 314 -20.49 -1.26 2.68
C ASP A 314 -19.01 -1.68 2.44
N ASP A 315 -18.36 -1.18 1.38
CA ASP A 315 -16.91 -1.30 1.13
C ASP A 315 -16.04 -0.13 1.63
N GLY A 316 -14.78 -0.40 2.00
CA GLY A 316 -13.81 0.65 2.38
C GLY A 316 -13.29 1.42 1.17
N ILE A 317 -12.61 0.70 0.28
CA ILE A 317 -12.15 1.19 -1.01
C ILE A 317 -12.69 0.24 -2.09
N SER A 318 -13.57 0.74 -2.96
CA SER A 318 -14.20 -0.07 -4.00
C SER A 318 -13.78 0.42 -5.38
N LEU A 319 -13.14 -0.45 -6.16
CA LEU A 319 -12.93 -0.24 -7.58
C LEU A 319 -14.13 -0.83 -8.31
N ASP A 320 -14.96 0.02 -8.91
CA ASP A 320 -16.20 -0.38 -9.55
C ASP A 320 -16.29 0.15 -10.98
N THR A 321 -16.20 -0.78 -11.93
CA THR A 321 -16.46 -0.57 -13.36
C THR A 321 -15.45 0.29 -14.11
N ASP A 322 -14.85 -0.32 -15.12
CA ASP A 322 -14.05 0.31 -16.18
C ASP A 322 -12.85 1.10 -15.65
N ASN A 323 -12.20 0.58 -14.60
CA ASN A 323 -10.96 1.15 -14.09
C ASN A 323 -9.75 0.42 -14.66
N GLU A 324 -8.69 1.17 -14.95
CA GLU A 324 -7.40 0.64 -15.34
C GLU A 324 -6.24 1.36 -14.66
N ASN A 325 -5.17 0.63 -14.39
CA ASN A 325 -3.95 1.19 -13.80
C ASN A 325 -4.21 1.85 -12.44
N ILE A 326 -4.68 1.06 -11.48
CA ILE A 326 -5.01 1.54 -10.13
C ILE A 326 -4.02 0.99 -9.12
N TRP A 327 -3.50 1.85 -8.26
CA TRP A 327 -2.61 1.48 -7.17
C TRP A 327 -3.20 1.89 -5.82
N VAL A 328 -3.53 0.90 -4.99
CA VAL A 328 -4.02 1.11 -3.63
C VAL A 328 -2.95 0.59 -2.67
N HIS A 329 -2.27 1.49 -1.94
CA HIS A 329 -1.14 1.07 -1.13
C HIS A 329 -0.87 1.86 0.14
N ASN A 330 -0.20 1.24 1.11
CA ASN A 330 0.18 1.88 2.38
C ASN A 330 -1.02 2.47 3.14
N ASN A 331 -2.15 1.77 3.15
CA ASN A 331 -3.36 2.17 3.88
C ASN A 331 -3.60 1.26 5.08
N ASP A 332 -4.10 1.83 6.17
CA ASP A 332 -4.67 1.06 7.28
C ASP A 332 -6.19 0.94 7.07
N ILE A 333 -6.70 -0.27 6.95
CA ILE A 333 -8.13 -0.52 6.75
C ILE A 333 -8.66 -1.27 7.96
N PHE A 334 -9.59 -0.62 8.66
CA PHE A 334 -10.20 -1.09 9.91
C PHE A 334 -11.60 -1.67 9.65
N TYR A 335 -12.38 -1.90 10.69
CA TYR A 335 -13.78 -2.29 10.53
C TYR A 335 -14.60 -1.24 9.79
N GLY A 336 -15.47 -1.71 8.91
CA GLY A 336 -16.59 -0.96 8.37
C GLY A 336 -17.76 -0.85 9.36
N SER A 337 -18.74 -0.05 8.98
CA SER A 337 -20.05 -0.06 9.64
C SER A 337 -20.76 -1.38 9.37
N ALA A 338 -21.50 -1.89 10.37
CA ALA A 338 -22.22 -3.15 10.21
C ALA A 338 -23.23 -3.07 9.05
N GLY A 339 -23.16 -4.02 8.12
CA GLY A 339 -24.10 -4.18 7.03
C GLY A 339 -25.41 -4.86 7.46
N SER A 340 -26.26 -5.18 6.48
CA SER A 340 -27.53 -5.87 6.76
C SER A 340 -27.37 -7.37 6.97
N ASP A 341 -26.32 -7.97 6.40
CA ASP A 341 -26.09 -9.40 6.45
C ASP A 341 -25.28 -9.80 7.68
N ALA A 342 -25.52 -11.01 8.20
CA ALA A 342 -24.88 -11.49 9.43
C ALA A 342 -23.35 -11.61 9.31
N ASP A 343 -22.81 -11.74 8.10
CA ASP A 343 -21.38 -11.79 7.83
C ASP A 343 -20.75 -10.40 7.57
N GLN A 344 -21.55 -9.33 7.70
CA GLN A 344 -21.12 -7.93 7.51
C GLN A 344 -20.97 -7.16 8.82
N VAL A 345 -20.84 -7.85 9.97
CA VAL A 345 -20.68 -7.18 11.28
C VAL A 345 -19.38 -6.38 11.40
N LYS A 346 -18.37 -6.71 10.59
CA LYS A 346 -17.07 -6.03 10.45
C LYS A 346 -17.02 -5.06 9.25
N GLY A 347 -18.16 -4.82 8.57
CA GLY A 347 -18.23 -4.23 7.23
C GLY A 347 -18.42 -5.28 6.12
N ASP A 348 -18.71 -4.86 4.88
CA ASP A 348 -18.63 -5.75 3.71
C ASP A 348 -17.18 -5.85 3.20
N GLY A 349 -16.84 -5.38 1.99
CA GLY A 349 -15.49 -5.51 1.44
C GLY A 349 -14.49 -4.44 1.91
N SER A 350 -13.32 -4.80 2.43
CA SER A 350 -12.30 -3.78 2.75
C SER A 350 -11.72 -3.10 1.50
N THR A 351 -11.23 -3.89 0.54
CA THR A 351 -10.71 -3.38 -0.74
C THR A 351 -11.18 -4.26 -1.89
N ASP A 352 -12.30 -3.90 -2.50
CA ASP A 352 -12.90 -4.70 -3.56
C ASP A 352 -12.44 -4.25 -4.95
N VAL A 353 -12.11 -5.23 -5.80
CA VAL A 353 -11.71 -5.02 -7.20
C VAL A 353 -12.79 -5.59 -8.11
N LYS A 354 -13.71 -4.74 -8.55
CA LYS A 354 -14.86 -5.09 -9.40
C LYS A 354 -14.68 -4.46 -10.77
N LEU A 355 -14.80 -5.27 -11.84
CA LEU A 355 -14.79 -4.80 -13.22
C LEU A 355 -13.63 -3.83 -13.54
N SER A 356 -12.43 -4.15 -13.03
CA SER A 356 -11.23 -3.33 -13.09
C SER A 356 -10.04 -4.20 -13.48
N THR A 357 -9.05 -3.65 -14.18
CA THR A 357 -7.87 -4.40 -14.65
C THR A 357 -6.58 -3.60 -14.49
N TYR A 358 -5.43 -4.25 -14.57
CA TYR A 358 -4.13 -3.66 -14.26
C TYR A 358 -4.13 -2.95 -12.90
N VAL A 359 -4.52 -3.69 -11.86
CA VAL A 359 -4.61 -3.19 -10.48
C VAL A 359 -3.46 -3.76 -9.64
N THR A 360 -2.89 -2.92 -8.78
CA THR A 360 -1.96 -3.34 -7.73
C THR A 360 -2.51 -2.93 -6.37
N ILE A 361 -2.65 -3.90 -5.47
CA ILE A 361 -3.00 -3.71 -4.07
C ILE A 361 -1.75 -4.07 -3.25
N ALA A 362 -1.11 -3.10 -2.61
CA ALA A 362 0.20 -3.32 -2.02
C ALA A 362 0.42 -2.67 -0.66
N TYR A 363 1.19 -3.28 0.24
CA TYR A 363 1.53 -2.66 1.53
C TYR A 363 0.32 -2.13 2.32
N ASN A 364 -0.88 -2.67 2.14
CA ASN A 364 -2.02 -2.30 2.98
C ASN A 364 -2.04 -3.17 4.23
N HIS A 365 -2.47 -2.61 5.35
CA HIS A 365 -2.68 -3.32 6.61
C HIS A 365 -4.18 -3.44 6.86
N TYR A 366 -4.68 -4.68 6.82
CA TYR A 366 -6.07 -5.02 7.10
C TYR A 366 -6.20 -5.47 8.55
N TYR A 367 -6.80 -4.63 9.39
CA TYR A 367 -7.02 -4.90 10.81
C TYR A 367 -8.31 -5.71 10.99
N ASP A 368 -8.16 -7.02 11.21
CA ASP A 368 -9.26 -7.95 11.51
C ASP A 368 -10.44 -7.83 10.52
N SER A 369 -10.18 -7.67 9.23
CA SER A 369 -11.25 -7.53 8.23
C SER A 369 -12.11 -8.79 8.13
N GLY A 370 -13.44 -8.64 8.06
CA GLY A 370 -14.34 -9.77 7.80
C GLY A 370 -14.25 -10.31 6.36
N LYS A 371 -14.12 -9.40 5.39
CA LYS A 371 -14.02 -9.72 3.96
C LYS A 371 -13.00 -8.76 3.35
N SER A 372 -11.76 -9.21 3.20
CA SER A 372 -10.66 -8.31 2.80
C SER A 372 -10.79 -7.82 1.36
N SER A 373 -10.92 -8.71 0.39
CA SER A 373 -10.97 -8.32 -1.03
C SER A 373 -11.70 -9.32 -1.92
N LEU A 374 -12.87 -8.93 -2.42
CA LEU A 374 -13.46 -9.57 -3.60
C LEU A 374 -12.71 -9.09 -4.86
N CYS A 375 -12.19 -10.04 -5.63
CA CYS A 375 -11.41 -9.79 -6.84
C CYS A 375 -12.16 -10.39 -8.06
N GLY A 376 -12.94 -9.55 -8.72
CA GLY A 376 -13.84 -9.91 -9.82
C GLY A 376 -15.30 -9.91 -9.41
N MET A 377 -16.18 -9.55 -10.36
CA MET A 377 -17.65 -9.53 -10.18
C MET A 377 -18.38 -10.28 -11.31
N LYS A 378 -17.98 -10.09 -12.57
CA LYS A 378 -18.57 -10.78 -13.74
C LYS A 378 -17.75 -12.00 -14.15
N ASP A 379 -18.42 -12.89 -14.89
CA ASP A 379 -17.90 -14.20 -15.26
C ASP A 379 -17.32 -14.26 -16.69
N THR A 380 -17.16 -13.12 -17.39
CA THR A 380 -16.95 -13.12 -18.85
C THR A 380 -15.60 -12.60 -19.34
N GLU A 381 -14.92 -11.71 -18.61
CA GLU A 381 -13.69 -11.05 -19.09
C GLU A 381 -12.52 -11.33 -18.16
N ASN A 382 -11.35 -11.63 -18.74
CA ASN A 382 -10.11 -11.76 -17.98
C ASN A 382 -9.59 -10.37 -17.58
N PHE A 383 -8.98 -10.26 -16.40
CA PHE A 383 -8.41 -9.03 -15.87
C PHE A 383 -7.17 -9.34 -15.03
N PHE A 384 -6.32 -8.34 -14.82
CA PHE A 384 -5.00 -8.51 -14.20
C PHE A 384 -4.91 -7.77 -12.86
N VAL A 385 -4.59 -8.50 -11.79
CA VAL A 385 -4.44 -7.90 -10.45
C VAL A 385 -3.22 -8.46 -9.73
N THR A 386 -2.52 -7.59 -9.02
CA THR A 386 -1.44 -7.96 -8.12
C THR A 386 -1.82 -7.65 -6.67
N TYR A 387 -1.55 -8.58 -5.76
CA TYR A 387 -1.54 -8.35 -4.31
C TYR A 387 -0.13 -8.59 -3.80
N HIS A 388 0.52 -7.57 -3.22
CA HIS A 388 1.85 -7.77 -2.66
C HIS A 388 2.17 -7.01 -1.39
N HIS A 389 2.94 -7.62 -0.51
CA HIS A 389 3.38 -6.97 0.73
C HIS A 389 2.24 -6.47 1.63
N ASN A 390 1.02 -6.97 1.46
CA ASN A 390 -0.10 -6.63 2.34
C ASN A 390 0.00 -7.44 3.63
N TRP A 391 -0.44 -6.82 4.73
CA TRP A 391 -0.61 -7.46 6.03
C TRP A 391 -2.09 -7.77 6.25
N PHE A 392 -2.44 -9.05 6.17
CA PHE A 392 -3.77 -9.54 6.50
C PHE A 392 -3.79 -9.97 7.98
N ASP A 393 -3.90 -8.98 8.85
CA ASP A 393 -3.72 -9.09 10.30
C ASP A 393 -5.03 -9.54 10.97
N HIS A 394 -5.10 -10.82 11.30
CA HIS A 394 -6.25 -11.50 11.93
C HIS A 394 -7.55 -11.39 11.15
N SER A 395 -7.47 -11.05 9.85
CA SER A 395 -8.64 -10.96 8.98
C SER A 395 -9.25 -12.34 8.71
N ASP A 396 -10.57 -12.40 8.53
CA ASP A 396 -11.34 -13.62 8.35
C ASP A 396 -11.06 -14.30 7.00
N SER A 397 -11.30 -13.59 5.88
CA SER A 397 -11.45 -14.20 4.55
C SER A 397 -11.19 -13.26 3.37
N ARG A 398 -11.14 -13.83 2.16
CA ARG A 398 -10.99 -13.14 0.86
C ARG A 398 -9.66 -12.42 0.71
N HIS A 399 -8.54 -13.16 0.67
CA HIS A 399 -7.20 -12.59 0.61
C HIS A 399 -6.39 -12.92 -0.67
N PRO A 400 -6.90 -12.69 -1.90
CA PRO A 400 -8.25 -12.29 -2.30
C PRO A 400 -9.20 -13.49 -2.51
N ARG A 401 -10.50 -13.22 -2.73
CA ARG A 401 -11.43 -14.18 -3.37
C ARG A 401 -11.58 -13.83 -4.85
N ILE A 402 -11.11 -14.72 -5.73
CA ILE A 402 -10.93 -14.45 -7.16
C ILE A 402 -12.05 -15.09 -7.99
N ARG A 403 -12.53 -14.37 -9.00
CA ARG A 403 -13.42 -14.86 -10.06
C ARG A 403 -12.80 -14.58 -11.43
N VAL A 404 -12.65 -15.57 -12.31
CA VAL A 404 -12.13 -15.49 -13.71
C VAL A 404 -10.69 -14.99 -13.88
N GLY A 405 -10.28 -13.94 -13.17
CA GLY A 405 -9.06 -13.16 -13.45
C GLY A 405 -7.74 -13.89 -13.32
N THR A 406 -6.71 -13.23 -13.86
CA THR A 406 -5.29 -13.54 -13.71
C THR A 406 -4.74 -12.73 -12.54
N VAL A 407 -4.39 -13.41 -11.44
CA VAL A 407 -4.00 -12.74 -10.21
C VAL A 407 -2.64 -13.24 -9.72
N HIS A 408 -1.76 -12.30 -9.39
CA HIS A 408 -0.49 -12.61 -8.75
C HIS A 408 -0.52 -12.17 -7.29
N VAL A 409 -0.19 -13.09 -6.38
CA VAL A 409 -0.22 -12.89 -4.93
C VAL A 409 1.17 -13.25 -4.38
N TYR A 410 1.97 -12.25 -4.05
CA TYR A 410 3.33 -12.49 -3.55
C TYR A 410 3.74 -11.63 -2.36
N ASN A 411 4.63 -12.14 -1.52
CA ASN A 411 5.19 -11.41 -0.38
C ASN A 411 4.16 -10.84 0.59
N ASN A 412 2.93 -11.35 0.64
CA ASN A 412 1.95 -10.93 1.64
C ASN A 412 2.17 -11.70 2.94
N TYR A 413 1.81 -11.08 4.06
CA TYR A 413 1.83 -11.71 5.37
C TYR A 413 0.39 -11.99 5.82
N PHE A 414 0.07 -13.27 5.94
CA PHE A 414 -1.22 -13.79 6.37
C PHE A 414 -1.06 -14.21 7.84
N ASP A 415 -1.66 -13.46 8.75
CA ASP A 415 -1.34 -13.52 10.17
C ASP A 415 -2.59 -13.84 10.99
N GLY A 416 -2.81 -15.10 11.38
CA GLY A 416 -3.95 -15.48 12.22
C GLY A 416 -5.31 -15.40 11.51
N ASN A 417 -5.39 -15.77 10.23
CA ASN A 417 -6.63 -15.66 9.47
C ASN A 417 -7.61 -16.80 9.76
N ALA A 418 -8.80 -16.45 10.28
CA ALA A 418 -9.73 -17.39 10.90
C ALA A 418 -10.47 -18.32 9.92
N LYS A 419 -10.65 -17.94 8.64
CA LYS A 419 -11.35 -18.75 7.64
C LYS A 419 -10.41 -19.23 6.54
N TYR A 420 -10.01 -18.36 5.61
CA TYR A 420 -9.16 -18.74 4.49
C TYR A 420 -8.34 -17.59 3.91
N GLY A 421 -7.22 -17.94 3.27
CA GLY A 421 -6.35 -17.01 2.55
C GLY A 421 -6.83 -16.74 1.12
N VAL A 422 -6.09 -17.26 0.14
CA VAL A 422 -6.38 -17.09 -1.29
C VAL A 422 -7.47 -18.07 -1.72
N GLY A 423 -8.60 -17.56 -2.23
CA GLY A 423 -9.70 -18.40 -2.73
C GLY A 423 -9.93 -18.20 -4.22
N VAL A 424 -10.03 -19.27 -5.00
CA VAL A 424 -10.24 -19.21 -6.46
C VAL A 424 -11.57 -19.83 -6.91
N THR A 425 -12.26 -19.12 -7.81
CA THR A 425 -13.56 -19.50 -8.38
C THR A 425 -13.63 -19.15 -9.87
N LYS A 426 -14.66 -19.65 -10.56
CA LYS A 426 -15.09 -19.24 -11.90
C LYS A 426 -13.94 -19.19 -12.93
N GLY A 427 -13.07 -20.20 -12.94
CA GLY A 427 -12.02 -20.29 -13.94
C GLY A 427 -10.78 -19.42 -13.71
N SER A 428 -10.66 -18.76 -12.55
CA SER A 428 -9.52 -17.89 -12.26
C SER A 428 -8.17 -18.63 -12.24
N SER A 429 -7.09 -17.90 -12.53
CA SER A 429 -5.72 -18.38 -12.37
C SER A 429 -4.97 -17.50 -11.38
N ALA A 430 -4.51 -18.08 -10.28
CA ALA A 430 -3.73 -17.39 -9.26
C ALA A 430 -2.30 -17.95 -9.18
N PHE A 431 -1.30 -17.08 -9.28
CA PHE A 431 0.06 -17.43 -8.89
C PHE A 431 0.31 -16.94 -7.47
N VAL A 432 0.52 -17.87 -6.54
CA VAL A 432 0.69 -17.58 -5.12
C VAL A 432 2.11 -17.95 -4.74
N GLU A 433 3.00 -16.97 -4.60
CA GLU A 433 4.41 -17.24 -4.33
C GLU A 433 5.04 -16.39 -3.23
N ALA A 434 6.02 -16.95 -2.54
CA ALA A 434 6.84 -16.22 -1.58
C ALA A 434 6.04 -15.44 -0.51
N ASN A 435 4.90 -15.96 -0.07
CA ASN A 435 4.13 -15.39 1.04
C ASN A 435 4.51 -16.07 2.38
N ASP A 436 4.26 -15.41 3.51
CA ASP A 436 4.33 -16.01 4.86
C ASP A 436 2.90 -16.17 5.40
N PHE A 437 2.47 -17.41 5.60
CA PHE A 437 1.21 -17.76 6.22
C PHE A 437 1.46 -18.31 7.62
N ARG A 438 1.13 -17.52 8.65
CA ARG A 438 1.15 -17.93 10.06
C ARG A 438 -0.28 -18.10 10.55
N ASN A 439 -0.65 -19.30 10.97
CA ASN A 439 -1.96 -19.62 11.55
C ASN A 439 -3.14 -19.17 10.66
N CYS A 440 -2.94 -19.14 9.34
CA CYS A 440 -4.01 -19.00 8.37
C CYS A 440 -4.69 -20.36 8.22
N LYS A 441 -5.96 -20.47 8.62
CA LYS A 441 -6.66 -21.76 8.74
C LYS A 441 -6.59 -22.59 7.45
N ASP A 442 -7.06 -22.04 6.33
CA ASP A 442 -6.98 -22.65 5.01
C ASP A 442 -6.26 -21.67 4.05
N PRO A 443 -4.92 -21.74 3.90
CA PRO A 443 -4.10 -20.75 3.18
C PRO A 443 -4.52 -20.54 1.72
N MET A 444 -4.95 -21.61 1.06
CA MET A 444 -5.35 -21.63 -0.34
C MET A 444 -6.56 -22.53 -0.50
N LEU A 445 -7.55 -22.09 -1.28
CA LEU A 445 -8.78 -22.85 -1.55
C LEU A 445 -9.17 -22.77 -3.02
N SER A 446 -9.55 -23.91 -3.58
CA SER A 446 -10.29 -23.99 -4.86
C SER A 446 -11.71 -24.48 -4.61
N SER A 447 -12.67 -23.76 -5.18
CA SER A 447 -14.11 -24.02 -4.98
C SER A 447 -14.51 -25.43 -5.40
N LEU A 448 -15.30 -26.12 -4.56
CA LEU A 448 -15.86 -27.45 -4.79
C LEU A 448 -14.83 -28.58 -4.96
N GLN A 449 -13.61 -28.41 -4.46
CA GLN A 449 -12.59 -29.46 -4.43
C GLN A 449 -11.61 -29.31 -3.26
N GLY A 450 -10.73 -30.29 -3.07
CA GLY A 450 -9.66 -30.20 -2.09
C GLY A 450 -10.18 -29.96 -0.68
N THR A 451 -9.70 -28.91 -0.02
CA THR A 451 -10.09 -28.56 1.34
C THR A 451 -11.54 -28.09 1.45
N ASP A 452 -12.14 -27.47 0.43
CA ASP A 452 -13.53 -26.98 0.49
C ASP A 452 -14.56 -28.11 0.65
N ILE A 453 -14.23 -29.33 0.17
CA ILE A 453 -15.09 -30.52 0.34
C ILE A 453 -14.71 -31.37 1.56
N LYS A 454 -13.62 -31.04 2.26
CA LYS A 454 -13.12 -31.82 3.40
C LYS A 454 -13.96 -31.63 4.66
N TYR A 455 -14.56 -30.46 4.83
CA TYR A 455 -15.29 -30.08 6.04
C TYR A 455 -16.82 -30.31 5.97
N GLY A 456 -17.32 -31.02 4.95
CA GLY A 456 -18.74 -31.35 4.82
C GLY A 456 -19.26 -31.29 3.38
N THR A 457 -20.48 -30.77 3.20
CA THR A 457 -21.05 -30.59 1.85
C THR A 457 -20.24 -29.59 1.05
N ALA A 458 -19.88 -29.94 -0.18
CA ALA A 458 -19.12 -29.08 -1.08
C ALA A 458 -19.74 -27.67 -1.18
N GLY A 459 -18.90 -26.64 -1.01
CA GLY A 459 -19.32 -25.24 -1.08
C GLY A 459 -19.95 -24.67 0.19
N ALA A 460 -20.11 -25.47 1.25
CA ALA A 460 -20.60 -24.98 2.55
C ALA A 460 -19.58 -24.09 3.28
N GLY A 461 -18.29 -24.25 2.99
CA GLY A 461 -17.20 -23.50 3.64
C GLY A 461 -16.68 -22.31 2.83
N PHE A 462 -16.87 -22.31 1.50
CA PHE A 462 -16.31 -21.27 0.62
C PHE A 462 -17.28 -20.78 -0.46
N SER A 463 -17.61 -21.61 -1.47
CA SER A 463 -18.42 -21.18 -2.61
C SER A 463 -19.08 -22.35 -3.33
N GLY A 464 -20.29 -22.14 -3.87
CA GLY A 464 -21.00 -23.11 -4.72
C GLY A 464 -20.60 -23.06 -6.20
N GLU A 465 -19.55 -22.32 -6.54
CA GLU A 465 -19.18 -22.00 -7.92
C GLU A 465 -18.12 -22.96 -8.47
N ALA A 466 -17.97 -23.03 -9.80
CA ALA A 466 -16.86 -23.74 -10.41
C ALA A 466 -15.51 -23.25 -9.86
N GLY A 467 -14.54 -24.15 -9.71
CA GLY A 467 -13.21 -23.83 -9.16
C GLY A 467 -12.37 -22.98 -10.12
N GLY A 468 -11.35 -22.33 -9.56
CA GLY A 468 -10.21 -21.82 -10.32
C GLY A 468 -8.94 -22.63 -10.00
N MET A 469 -7.82 -22.27 -10.62
CA MET A 469 -6.53 -22.94 -10.42
C MET A 469 -5.54 -22.04 -9.68
N ILE A 470 -4.86 -22.62 -8.69
CA ILE A 470 -3.74 -22.00 -7.98
C ILE A 470 -2.45 -22.72 -8.38
N LYS A 471 -1.45 -21.94 -8.79
CA LYS A 471 -0.04 -22.36 -8.80
C LYS A 471 0.62 -21.79 -7.55
N ALA A 472 1.19 -22.66 -6.72
CA ALA A 472 1.92 -22.29 -5.51
C ALA A 472 3.43 -22.45 -5.72
N TYR A 473 4.23 -21.52 -5.19
CA TYR A 473 5.69 -21.64 -5.21
C TYR A 473 6.33 -20.94 -4.00
N ASN A 474 7.27 -21.61 -3.33
CA ASN A 474 8.11 -21.00 -2.28
C ASN A 474 7.33 -20.23 -1.20
N ASN A 475 6.15 -20.70 -0.77
CA ASN A 475 5.43 -20.07 0.35
C ASN A 475 5.89 -20.69 1.67
N LYS A 476 5.97 -19.88 2.73
CA LYS A 476 6.15 -20.35 4.10
C LYS A 476 4.76 -20.58 4.70
N ILE A 477 4.49 -21.80 5.15
CA ILE A 477 3.20 -22.20 5.75
C ILE A 477 3.46 -22.72 7.16
N GLU A 478 2.84 -22.09 8.16
CA GLU A 478 2.93 -22.44 9.58
C GLU A 478 1.53 -22.48 10.19
N GLY A 479 1.17 -23.58 10.85
CA GLY A 479 -0.09 -23.66 11.63
C GLY A 479 -1.39 -23.72 10.82
N ALA A 480 -1.34 -24.03 9.52
CA ALA A 480 -2.52 -24.25 8.70
C ALA A 480 -3.30 -25.51 9.15
N ALA A 481 -4.64 -25.44 9.14
CA ALA A 481 -5.51 -26.57 9.42
C ALA A 481 -5.61 -27.52 8.22
N SER A 482 -5.64 -26.99 6.99
CA SER A 482 -5.64 -27.78 5.77
C SER A 482 -5.04 -27.03 4.59
N LEU A 483 -4.25 -27.77 3.80
CA LEU A 483 -3.77 -27.37 2.49
C LEU A 483 -3.41 -28.66 1.75
N ILE A 484 -4.06 -28.93 0.63
CA ILE A 484 -3.86 -30.15 -0.14
C ILE A 484 -3.20 -29.80 -1.47
N TYR A 485 -1.99 -30.30 -1.72
CA TYR A 485 -1.34 -30.12 -3.00
C TYR A 485 -1.71 -31.22 -3.98
N ALA A 486 -1.59 -30.90 -5.28
CA ALA A 486 -1.82 -31.88 -6.35
C ALA A 486 -0.88 -33.11 -6.29
N SER A 487 0.26 -33.00 -5.60
CA SER A 487 1.15 -34.13 -5.29
C SER A 487 0.59 -35.07 -4.24
N ASP A 488 -0.23 -34.57 -3.32
CA ASP A 488 -0.88 -35.36 -2.27
C ASP A 488 -2.16 -35.99 -2.79
N ASN A 489 -2.90 -35.27 -3.65
CA ASN A 489 -4.08 -35.77 -4.33
C ASN A 489 -4.25 -35.11 -5.70
N ALA A 490 -4.05 -35.88 -6.77
CA ALA A 490 -4.08 -35.36 -8.15
C ALA A 490 -5.47 -34.91 -8.66
N THR A 491 -6.56 -35.19 -7.91
CA THR A 491 -7.93 -34.83 -8.27
C THR A 491 -8.53 -33.81 -7.31
N GLN A 492 -8.39 -34.04 -6.00
CA GLN A 492 -8.97 -33.20 -4.95
C GLN A 492 -7.86 -32.41 -4.25
N PHE A 493 -7.45 -31.30 -4.85
CA PHE A 493 -6.38 -30.42 -4.35
C PHE A 493 -6.78 -28.95 -4.34
N ASP A 494 -6.10 -28.15 -3.53
CA ASP A 494 -6.25 -26.70 -3.46
C ASP A 494 -5.31 -25.98 -4.43
N ALA A 495 -4.07 -26.48 -4.56
CA ALA A 495 -3.03 -25.87 -5.39
C ALA A 495 -2.09 -26.89 -6.05
N TYR A 496 -1.53 -26.49 -7.20
CA TYR A 496 -0.37 -27.14 -7.82
C TYR A 496 0.91 -26.56 -7.22
N LEU A 497 1.68 -27.35 -6.48
CA LEU A 497 2.97 -26.93 -5.92
C LEU A 497 4.09 -27.09 -6.97
N ALA A 498 4.56 -25.97 -7.50
CA ALA A 498 5.65 -25.95 -8.47
C ALA A 498 7.01 -26.17 -7.77
N LYS A 499 7.93 -26.89 -8.44
CA LYS A 499 9.30 -27.12 -7.96
C LYS A 499 10.22 -25.96 -8.27
N THR A 500 9.96 -25.26 -9.37
CA THR A 500 10.68 -24.05 -9.77
C THR A 500 9.70 -22.95 -10.10
N ARG A 501 10.10 -21.68 -9.92
CA ARG A 501 9.23 -20.54 -10.19
C ARG A 501 8.65 -20.59 -11.61
N ASN A 502 9.47 -20.92 -12.61
CA ASN A 502 9.09 -20.90 -14.02
C ASN A 502 8.51 -22.22 -14.54
N GLU A 503 8.17 -23.16 -13.65
CA GLU A 503 7.56 -24.42 -14.04
C GLU A 503 6.16 -24.18 -14.65
N VAL A 504 5.92 -24.74 -15.83
CA VAL A 504 4.60 -24.69 -16.47
C VAL A 504 3.70 -25.74 -15.82
N VAL A 505 2.52 -25.34 -15.37
CA VAL A 505 1.48 -26.26 -14.88
C VAL A 505 0.92 -27.03 -16.06
N PRO A 506 1.02 -28.38 -16.10
CA PRO A 506 0.47 -29.16 -17.20
C PRO A 506 -1.07 -29.07 -17.26
N ASN A 507 -1.63 -29.00 -18.47
CA ASN A 507 -3.09 -28.97 -18.69
C ASN A 507 -3.83 -30.24 -18.23
N THR A 508 -3.09 -31.29 -17.81
CA THR A 508 -3.69 -32.47 -17.17
C THR A 508 -4.21 -32.16 -15.77
N TYR A 509 -3.68 -31.14 -15.10
CA TYR A 509 -4.22 -30.63 -13.84
C TYR A 509 -5.36 -29.66 -14.15
N LYS A 510 -6.56 -30.04 -13.71
CA LYS A 510 -7.78 -29.28 -13.94
C LYS A 510 -8.68 -29.35 -12.72
N THR A 511 -9.50 -28.33 -12.51
CA THR A 511 -10.48 -28.33 -11.43
C THR A 511 -11.56 -29.39 -11.66
N VAL A 512 -12.07 -29.95 -10.57
CA VAL A 512 -13.14 -30.96 -10.58
C VAL A 512 -14.43 -30.32 -11.13
N SER A 513 -14.82 -29.18 -10.55
CA SER A 513 -15.93 -28.38 -11.04
C SER A 513 -15.41 -27.28 -11.97
N GLY A 514 -15.84 -27.31 -13.24
CA GLY A 514 -15.47 -26.34 -14.28
C GLY A 514 -14.37 -26.81 -15.24
N GLY A 515 -13.55 -27.81 -14.87
CA GLY A 515 -12.48 -28.30 -15.75
C GLY A 515 -11.41 -27.25 -16.07
N THR A 516 -11.24 -26.26 -15.21
CA THR A 516 -10.35 -25.12 -15.40
C THR A 516 -8.90 -25.54 -15.33
N THR A 517 -8.10 -25.11 -16.30
CA THR A 517 -6.64 -25.22 -16.30
C THR A 517 -5.99 -23.90 -15.89
N TYR A 518 -4.77 -23.96 -15.36
CA TYR A 518 -3.97 -22.77 -15.07
C TYR A 518 -3.44 -22.15 -16.38
N ASN A 519 -3.57 -20.84 -16.55
CA ASN A 519 -3.23 -20.16 -17.80
C ASN A 519 -1.73 -19.87 -17.99
N ASN A 520 -0.88 -20.19 -17.01
CA ASN A 520 0.59 -20.03 -17.05
C ASN A 520 1.09 -18.60 -17.36
N PHE A 521 0.31 -17.58 -16.98
CA PHE A 521 0.63 -16.16 -17.23
C PHE A 521 1.97 -15.72 -16.63
N ASP A 522 2.38 -16.33 -15.52
CA ASP A 522 3.59 -15.99 -14.76
C ASP A 522 4.89 -16.37 -15.48
N THR A 523 4.79 -17.19 -16.53
CA THR A 523 5.89 -17.58 -17.43
C THR A 523 5.83 -16.91 -18.80
N SER A 524 4.75 -16.16 -19.07
CA SER A 524 4.55 -15.50 -20.35
C SER A 524 5.05 -14.06 -20.32
N SER A 525 5.07 -13.40 -21.48
CA SER A 525 5.40 -11.97 -21.55
C SER A 525 4.39 -11.10 -20.80
N THR A 526 3.19 -11.59 -20.48
CA THR A 526 2.17 -10.85 -19.74
C THR A 526 2.64 -10.47 -18.33
N MET A 527 3.55 -11.26 -17.73
CA MET A 527 4.08 -10.99 -16.40
C MET A 527 4.95 -9.73 -16.39
N TYR A 528 4.69 -8.85 -15.41
CA TYR A 528 5.50 -7.66 -15.18
C TYR A 528 6.83 -8.01 -14.49
N ASN A 529 7.77 -7.06 -14.47
CA ASN A 529 9.04 -7.22 -13.76
C ASN A 529 8.88 -6.91 -12.28
N TYR A 530 9.47 -7.74 -11.42
CA TYR A 530 9.50 -7.55 -9.98
C TYR A 530 10.60 -8.39 -9.34
N LYS A 531 10.89 -8.12 -8.07
CA LYS A 531 11.84 -8.88 -7.28
C LYS A 531 11.19 -9.32 -5.96
N PRO A 532 10.73 -10.59 -5.84
CA PRO A 532 10.19 -11.06 -4.58
C PRO A 532 11.32 -11.18 -3.53
N ASP A 533 11.05 -10.77 -2.30
CA ASP A 533 11.86 -11.13 -1.15
C ASP A 533 11.82 -12.64 -0.88
N ALA A 534 12.77 -13.10 -0.06
CA ALA A 534 12.68 -14.44 0.52
C ALA A 534 11.48 -14.53 1.49
N PRO A 535 10.77 -15.67 1.56
CA PRO A 535 9.61 -15.85 2.43
C PRO A 535 9.88 -15.55 3.91
N GLU A 536 11.11 -15.79 4.37
CA GLU A 536 11.55 -15.53 5.74
C GLU A 536 11.65 -14.03 6.06
N ALA A 537 11.88 -13.19 5.05
CA ALA A 537 11.97 -11.75 5.19
C ALA A 537 10.60 -11.05 5.10
N VAL A 538 9.59 -11.73 4.51
CA VAL A 538 8.25 -11.17 4.26
C VAL A 538 7.64 -10.59 5.51
N ARG A 539 7.59 -11.37 6.61
CA ARG A 539 7.00 -10.90 7.88
C ARG A 539 7.62 -9.59 8.34
N ASN A 540 8.95 -9.52 8.38
CA ASN A 540 9.65 -8.32 8.83
C ASN A 540 9.38 -7.13 7.89
N ASN A 541 9.50 -7.32 6.58
CA ASN A 541 9.28 -6.26 5.60
C ASN A 541 7.84 -5.75 5.63
N VAL A 542 6.85 -6.65 5.64
CA VAL A 542 5.43 -6.31 5.67
C VAL A 542 5.08 -5.57 6.95
N THR A 543 5.44 -6.10 8.13
CA THR A 543 5.16 -5.40 9.41
C THR A 543 5.93 -4.09 9.59
N THR A 544 6.95 -3.81 8.76
CA THR A 544 7.67 -2.54 8.75
C THR A 544 6.99 -1.50 7.87
N TYR A 545 6.53 -1.89 6.67
CA TYR A 545 6.13 -0.94 5.63
C TYR A 545 4.64 -0.95 5.30
N ALA A 546 3.89 -1.98 5.68
CA ALA A 546 2.45 -2.01 5.43
C ALA A 546 1.70 -1.05 6.35
N GLY A 547 0.61 -0.48 5.84
CA GLY A 547 -0.16 0.53 6.54
C GLY A 547 0.33 1.95 6.31
N ARG A 548 -0.19 2.90 7.11
CA ARG A 548 0.25 4.29 7.08
C ARG A 548 1.72 4.42 7.49
N GLY A 549 2.36 5.51 7.07
CA GLY A 549 3.74 5.83 7.42
C GLY A 549 3.98 5.74 8.93
N ASN A 550 5.17 5.25 9.31
CA ASN A 550 5.55 5.00 10.70
C ASN A 550 4.59 4.10 11.50
N GLY A 551 3.78 3.28 10.82
CA GLY A 551 2.78 2.39 11.43
C GLY A 551 1.47 3.09 11.83
N GLY A 552 1.29 4.36 11.47
CA GLY A 552 0.13 5.16 11.82
C GLY A 552 0.01 5.48 13.32
N ASP A 553 -1.02 6.25 13.67
CA ASP A 553 -1.28 6.69 15.05
C ASP A 553 -2.25 5.78 15.84
N PHE A 554 -2.80 4.76 15.19
CA PHE A 554 -3.71 3.78 15.81
C PHE A 554 -2.96 2.50 16.16
N ILE A 555 -2.71 2.27 17.45
CA ILE A 555 -1.94 1.10 17.89
C ILE A 555 -2.87 0.00 18.42
N TRP A 556 -2.90 -1.16 17.78
CA TRP A 556 -3.59 -2.35 18.28
C TRP A 556 -2.67 -3.56 18.18
N LYS A 557 -2.82 -4.52 19.11
CA LYS A 557 -2.00 -5.74 19.11
C LYS A 557 -2.90 -6.93 19.36
N PHE A 558 -3.03 -7.77 18.35
CA PHE A 558 -3.65 -9.07 18.46
C PHE A 558 -2.73 -10.05 19.21
N THR A 559 -3.34 -11.09 19.74
CA THR A 559 -2.71 -12.17 20.50
C THR A 559 -2.99 -13.51 19.83
N ASN A 560 -2.26 -14.55 20.22
CA ASN A 560 -2.51 -15.89 19.68
C ASN A 560 -3.93 -16.42 19.96
N ALA A 561 -4.67 -15.83 20.91
CA ALA A 561 -6.07 -16.19 21.16
C ALA A 561 -7.00 -15.71 20.02
N ASP A 562 -6.57 -14.69 19.28
CA ASP A 562 -7.35 -14.08 18.20
C ASP A 562 -7.18 -14.84 16.88
N ASP A 563 -6.12 -15.64 16.71
CA ASP A 563 -5.72 -16.37 15.49
C ASP A 563 -6.85 -17.19 14.82
N THR A 564 -7.87 -17.60 15.57
CA THR A 564 -8.98 -18.43 15.08
C THR A 564 -10.34 -17.73 15.18
N SER A 565 -10.38 -16.52 15.72
CA SER A 565 -11.62 -15.76 15.92
C SER A 565 -12.08 -15.13 14.60
N SER A 566 -13.32 -15.41 14.20
CA SER A 566 -14.03 -14.62 13.19
C SER A 566 -15.10 -13.72 13.80
N THR A 567 -15.14 -13.65 15.13
CA THR A 567 -16.04 -12.75 15.84
C THR A 567 -15.44 -11.35 15.87
N MET A 568 -16.29 -10.32 15.78
CA MET A 568 -15.85 -8.94 15.93
C MET A 568 -15.36 -8.71 17.37
N ASP A 569 -14.13 -8.19 17.52
CA ASP A 569 -13.60 -7.76 18.80
C ASP A 569 -14.28 -6.45 19.23
N ALA A 570 -15.05 -6.51 20.31
CA ALA A 570 -15.79 -5.37 20.85
C ALA A 570 -14.87 -4.25 21.37
N ASN A 571 -13.69 -4.57 21.89
CA ASN A 571 -12.72 -3.59 22.38
C ASN A 571 -12.01 -2.89 21.22
N LEU A 572 -11.66 -3.63 20.15
CA LEU A 572 -11.13 -3.03 18.93
C LEU A 572 -12.17 -2.08 18.31
N MET A 573 -13.41 -2.55 18.15
CA MET A 573 -14.51 -1.72 17.63
C MET A 573 -14.75 -0.47 18.52
N ALA A 574 -14.72 -0.60 19.85
CA ALA A 574 -14.83 0.54 20.76
C ALA A 574 -13.69 1.53 20.57
N LYS A 575 -12.45 1.05 20.37
CA LYS A 575 -11.28 1.91 20.11
C LYS A 575 -11.40 2.63 18.76
N ILE A 576 -11.88 1.97 17.71
CA ILE A 576 -12.15 2.58 16.40
C ILE A 576 -13.24 3.66 16.53
N LYS A 577 -14.34 3.38 17.24
CA LYS A 577 -15.40 4.36 17.50
C LYS A 577 -14.92 5.56 18.34
N GLY A 578 -13.96 5.34 19.24
CA GLY A 578 -13.33 6.38 20.05
C GLY A 578 -12.19 7.12 19.35
N TYR A 579 -11.81 6.74 18.13
CA TYR A 579 -10.67 7.35 17.45
C TYR A 579 -10.94 8.83 17.11
N GLN A 580 -9.97 9.65 17.46
CA GLN A 580 -9.88 11.05 17.12
C GLN A 580 -8.42 11.39 16.85
N SER A 581 -8.14 12.02 15.71
CA SER A 581 -6.80 12.55 15.44
C SER A 581 -6.41 13.56 16.54
N SER A 582 -5.17 13.46 16.99
CA SER A 582 -4.61 14.37 18.02
C SER A 582 -4.18 15.73 17.45
N LEU A 583 -4.42 15.97 16.17
CA LEU A 583 -4.13 17.21 15.47
C LEU A 583 -4.88 18.39 16.11
N VAL A 584 -4.12 19.40 16.53
CA VAL A 584 -4.66 20.64 17.11
C VAL A 584 -4.95 21.66 16.01
N SER A 585 -4.02 21.84 15.08
CA SER A 585 -4.21 22.75 13.94
C SER A 585 -3.32 22.40 12.76
N VAL A 586 -3.82 22.65 11.55
CA VAL A 586 -3.06 22.61 10.30
C VAL A 586 -2.53 24.00 9.99
N GLY A 587 -1.28 24.07 9.54
CA GLY A 587 -0.57 25.31 9.34
C GLY A 587 0.54 25.53 10.36
N GLY A 588 1.50 26.37 9.98
CA GLY A 588 2.55 26.90 10.83
C GLY A 588 2.70 28.41 10.70
N ASN A 589 1.69 29.14 10.20
CA ASN A 589 1.76 30.57 9.88
C ASN A 589 3.03 30.93 9.09
N SER A 590 3.41 30.07 8.15
CA SER A 590 4.60 30.28 7.32
C SER A 590 4.47 31.56 6.49
N ILE A 591 5.58 32.28 6.36
CA ILE A 591 5.68 33.47 5.50
C ILE A 591 6.44 33.10 4.24
N VAL A 592 5.88 33.48 3.07
CA VAL A 592 6.52 33.26 1.77
C VAL A 592 7.78 34.11 1.69
N LYS A 593 8.86 33.52 1.20
CA LYS A 593 10.14 34.19 1.01
C LYS A 593 10.54 34.25 -0.45
#